data_AF-A0A4Q3SEK0-F1
#
_entry.id   AF-A0A4Q3SEK0-F1
#
_cell.length_a   1.000
_cell.length_b   1.000
_cell.length_c   1.000
_cell.angle_alpha   90.00
_cell.angle_beta   90.00
_cell.angle_gamma   90.00
#
_symmetry.space_group_name_H-M   'P 1'
#
loop_
_entity.id
_entity.type
_entity.pdbx_description
1 polymer ?
#
loop_
_entity_poly.entity_id
_entity_poly.type
_entity_poly.pdbx_seq_one_letter_code
_entity_poly.pdbx_strand_id
1 'polypeptide(L)'
;FMNARYICHLPLIVPAGCAMRVGSETRAWSEGRACVFDDSIEHEAWNRNPDHLRVVMIFDIWRPELTAAEQDMISTVLQAVDAYGMGAAADATI
;
A
#
# COMPACT_ATOMS: atom_id res chain seq x y z
N PHE A 1 5.29 6.95 -1.00
CA PHE A 1 6.62 7.52 -1.31
C PHE A 1 7.56 7.59 -0.10
N MET A 2 7.18 7.10 1.10
CA MET A 2 8.04 7.11 2.28
C MET A 2 8.23 5.67 2.78
N ASN A 3 9.44 5.31 3.20
CA ASN A 3 9.83 3.96 3.60
C ASN A 3 9.60 3.66 5.10
N ALA A 4 8.63 4.34 5.71
CA ALA A 4 8.31 4.21 7.14
C ALA A 4 7.34 3.06 7.46
N ARG A 5 6.82 2.37 6.44
CA ARG A 5 5.81 1.33 6.59
C ARG A 5 6.06 0.16 5.65
N TYR A 6 5.50 -0.99 6.01
CA TYR A 6 5.22 -2.05 5.05
C TYR A 6 3.76 -1.97 4.62
N ILE A 7 3.51 -2.32 3.36
CA ILE A 7 2.16 -2.51 2.85
C ILE A 7 1.77 -3.97 2.98
N CYS A 8 0.56 -4.21 3.47
CA CYS A 8 -0.03 -5.53 3.63
C CYS A 8 -1.15 -5.71 2.61
N HIS A 9 -1.00 -6.66 1.69
CA HIS A 9 -2.04 -7.03 0.75
C HIS A 9 -2.63 -8.38 1.18
N LEU A 10 -3.82 -8.34 1.78
CA LEU A 10 -4.60 -9.53 2.13
C LEU A 10 -5.58 -9.83 1.00
N PRO A 11 -5.37 -10.90 0.22
CA PRO A 11 -6.24 -11.19 -0.90
C PRO A 11 -7.52 -11.86 -0.43
N LEU A 12 -8.66 -11.34 -0.85
CA LEU A 12 -9.99 -11.83 -0.47
C LEU A 12 -10.62 -12.65 -1.59
N ILE A 13 -10.45 -12.19 -2.84
CA ILE A 13 -10.90 -12.87 -4.05
C ILE A 13 -9.80 -12.70 -5.09
N VAL A 14 -9.17 -13.79 -5.54
CA VAL A 14 -8.10 -13.73 -6.53
C VAL A 14 -8.25 -14.82 -7.61
N PRO A 15 -8.79 -14.46 -8.78
CA PRO A 15 -8.85 -15.34 -9.93
C PRO A 15 -7.47 -15.75 -10.45
N ALA A 16 -7.42 -16.85 -11.20
CA ALA A 16 -6.22 -17.28 -11.92
C ALA A 16 -5.67 -16.16 -12.83
N GLY A 17 -4.35 -16.10 -13.00
CA GLY A 17 -3.69 -15.08 -13.83
C GLY A 17 -3.43 -13.75 -13.11
N CYS A 18 -3.66 -13.68 -11.79
CA CYS A 18 -3.23 -12.56 -10.96
C CYS A 18 -1.88 -12.86 -10.30
N ALA A 19 -0.95 -11.92 -10.36
CA ALA A 19 0.36 -12.02 -9.69
C ALA A 19 0.90 -10.63 -9.38
N MET A 20 2.00 -10.59 -8.62
CA MET A 20 2.70 -9.36 -8.30
C MET A 20 4.22 -9.59 -8.33
N ARG A 21 4.96 -8.57 -8.75
CA ARG A 21 6.41 -8.51 -8.65
C ARG A 21 6.81 -7.37 -7.74
N VAL A 22 7.79 -7.61 -6.87
CA VAL A 22 8.41 -6.61 -6.01
C VAL A 22 9.92 -6.75 -6.18
N GLY A 23 10.56 -5.74 -6.75
CA GLY A 23 11.94 -5.83 -7.20
C GLY A 23 12.11 -6.98 -8.20
N SER A 24 12.98 -7.94 -7.87
CA SER A 24 13.27 -9.12 -8.70
C SER A 24 12.38 -10.33 -8.41
N GLU A 25 11.55 -10.29 -7.36
CA GLU A 25 10.76 -11.45 -6.94
C GLU A 25 9.32 -11.35 -7.46
N THR A 26 8.89 -12.41 -8.16
CA THR A 26 7.49 -12.57 -8.58
C THR A 26 6.77 -13.57 -7.69
N ARG A 27 5.59 -13.18 -7.19
CA ARG A 27 4.79 -13.97 -6.26
C ARG A 27 3.35 -14.06 -6.77
N ALA A 28 2.79 -15.27 -6.68
CA ALA A 28 1.36 -15.47 -6.88
C ALA A 28 0.62 -15.07 -5.61
N TRP A 29 -0.64 -14.64 -5.77
CA TRP A 29 -1.51 -14.38 -4.64
C TRP A 29 -2.07 -15.68 -4.08
N SER A 30 -2.30 -15.71 -2.76
CA SER A 30 -3.05 -16.76 -2.07
C SER A 30 -4.13 -16.12 -1.24
N GLU A 31 -5.39 -16.45 -1.51
CA GLU A 31 -6.52 -15.98 -0.72
C GLU A 31 -6.32 -16.30 0.77
N GLY A 32 -6.66 -15.33 1.63
CA GLY A 32 -6.51 -15.45 3.08
C GLY A 32 -5.07 -15.38 3.61
N ARG A 33 -4.05 -15.25 2.75
CA ARG A 33 -2.65 -15.11 3.17
C ARG A 33 -2.10 -13.75 2.77
N ALA A 34 -1.86 -12.91 3.77
CA ALA A 34 -1.31 -11.58 3.54
C ALA A 34 0.09 -11.65 2.91
N CYS A 35 0.30 -10.87 1.85
CA CYS A 35 1.63 -10.56 1.33
C CYS A 35 2.06 -9.22 1.93
N VAL A 36 3.18 -9.22 2.65
CA VAL A 36 3.75 -8.01 3.26
C VAL A 36 5.04 -7.67 2.53
N PHE A 37 5.19 -6.42 2.10
CA PHE A 37 6.36 -5.96 1.38
C PHE A 37 6.59 -4.45 1.53
N ASP A 38 7.79 -3.99 1.16
CA ASP A 38 8.15 -2.58 1.10
C ASP A 38 7.71 -2.01 -0.26
N ASP A 39 6.72 -1.13 -0.27
CA ASP A 39 6.19 -0.52 -1.50
C ASP A 39 7.03 0.65 -2.02
N SER A 40 8.11 1.02 -1.32
CA SER A 40 9.13 1.92 -1.86
C SER A 40 10.03 1.23 -2.89
N ILE A 41 10.05 -0.10 -2.89
CA ILE A 41 10.66 -0.91 -3.94
C ILE A 41 9.73 -0.93 -5.15
N GLU A 42 10.29 -0.81 -6.35
CA GLU A 42 9.51 -0.89 -7.59
C GLU A 42 8.74 -2.20 -7.66
N HIS A 43 7.45 -2.09 -7.95
CA HIS A 43 6.53 -3.20 -7.92
C HIS A 43 5.45 -3.06 -8.98
N GLU A 44 4.95 -4.21 -9.43
CA GLU A 44 3.98 -4.32 -10.50
C GLU A 44 2.96 -5.40 -10.14
N ALA A 45 1.68 -5.12 -10.36
CA ALA A 45 0.59 -6.08 -10.13
C ALA A 45 -0.16 -6.35 -11.44
N TRP A 46 -0.31 -7.63 -11.78
CA TRP A 46 -1.02 -8.05 -12.99
C TRP A 46 -2.40 -8.62 -12.66
N ASN A 47 -3.39 -8.24 -13.46
CA ASN A 47 -4.74 -8.79 -13.48
C ASN A 47 -5.04 -9.26 -14.91
N ARG A 48 -4.72 -10.52 -15.23
CA ARG A 48 -4.84 -11.02 -16.61
C ARG A 48 -6.14 -11.75 -16.90
N ASN A 49 -7.07 -11.74 -15.95
CA ASN A 49 -8.40 -12.31 -16.13
C ASN A 49 -9.43 -11.18 -16.25
N PRO A 50 -9.92 -10.86 -17.46
CA PRO A 50 -10.82 -9.73 -17.69
C PRO A 50 -12.25 -9.98 -17.20
N ASP A 51 -12.66 -11.25 -17.06
CA ASP A 51 -14.04 -11.63 -16.76
C ASP A 51 -14.32 -11.77 -15.25
N HIS A 52 -13.27 -11.69 -14.42
CA HIS A 52 -13.37 -11.93 -12.98
C HIS A 52 -12.72 -10.81 -12.17
N LEU A 53 -13.40 -10.41 -11.09
CA LEU A 53 -12.93 -9.38 -10.18
C LEU A 53 -11.80 -9.90 -9.27
N ARG A 54 -10.76 -9.08 -9.08
CA ARG A 54 -9.76 -9.26 -8.01
C ARG A 54 -10.07 -8.30 -6.86
N VAL A 55 -10.22 -8.83 -5.65
CA VAL A 55 -10.44 -8.05 -4.42
C VAL A 55 -9.30 -8.31 -3.44
N VAL A 56 -8.62 -7.24 -3.04
CA VAL A 56 -7.50 -7.26 -2.08
C VAL A 56 -7.78 -6.19 -1.03
N MET A 57 -7.72 -6.58 0.26
CA MET A 57 -7.67 -5.63 1.36
C MET A 57 -6.23 -5.14 1.51
N ILE A 58 -6.05 -3.83 1.46
CA ILE A 58 -4.76 -3.17 1.57
C ILE A 58 -4.75 -2.35 2.86
N PHE A 59 -3.71 -2.53 3.67
CA PHE A 59 -3.49 -1.74 4.87
C PHE A 59 -1.99 -1.63 5.16
N ASP A 60 -1.64 -0.65 5.97
CA ASP A 60 -0.27 -0.32 6.30
C ASP A 60 0.08 -0.78 7.71
N ILE A 61 1.32 -1.21 7.91
CA ILE A 61 1.90 -1.46 9.24
C ILE A 61 3.22 -0.70 9.37
N TRP A 62 3.52 -0.25 10.58
CA TRP A 62 4.81 0.38 10.86
C TRP A 62 5.97 -0.58 10.57
N ARG A 63 7.04 -0.03 10.01
CA ARG A 63 8.34 -0.70 10.00
C ARG A 63 8.73 -1.04 11.44
N PRO A 64 9.10 -2.29 11.75
CA PRO A 64 9.34 -2.72 13.13
C PRO A 64 10.57 -2.05 13.73
N GLU A 65 11.42 -1.44 12.91
CA GLU A 65 12.59 -0.68 13.36
C GLU A 65 12.24 0.70 13.94
N LEU A 66 11.02 1.21 13.73
CA LEU A 66 10.62 2.53 14.20
C LEU A 66 10.19 2.51 15.66
N THR A 67 10.78 3.42 16.44
CA THR A 67 10.36 3.71 17.81
C THR A 67 9.01 4.42 17.84
N ALA A 68 8.32 4.38 18.99
CA ALA A 68 7.05 5.10 19.16
C ALA A 68 7.19 6.62 18.91
N ALA A 69 8.29 7.23 19.36
CA ALA A 69 8.56 8.64 19.12
C ALA A 69 8.71 8.95 17.62
N GLU A 70 9.38 8.08 16.85
CA GLU A 70 9.48 8.23 15.40
C GLU A 70 8.12 8.07 14.71
N GLN A 71 7.32 7.08 15.13
CA GLN A 71 5.95 6.89 14.61
C GLN A 71 5.08 8.13 14.84
N ASP A 72 5.17 8.76 16.02
CA ASP A 72 4.43 9.98 16.35
C ASP A 72 4.87 11.18 15.49
N MET A 73 6.18 11.37 15.33
CA MET A 73 6.73 12.44 14.50
C MET A 73 6.32 12.27 13.04
N ILE A 74 6.41 11.05 12.51
CA ILE A 74 6.02 10.72 11.13
C ILE A 74 4.51 10.96 10.93
N SER A 75 3.68 10.50 11.87
CA SER A 75 2.23 10.70 11.82
C SER A 75 1.86 12.18 11.81
N THR A 76 2.55 13.00 12.61
CA THR A 76 2.36 14.45 12.65
C THR A 76 2.64 15.09 11.28
N VAL A 77 3.73 14.70 10.63
CA VAL A 77 4.10 15.22 9.30
C VAL A 77 3.05 14.81 8.26
N LEU A 78 2.64 13.54 8.23
CA LEU A 78 1.64 13.06 7.28
C LEU A 78 0.29 13.77 7.45
N GLN A 79 -0.18 13.95 8.67
CA GLN A 79 -1.41 14.70 8.97
C GLN A 79 -1.33 16.15 8.50
N ALA A 80 -0.17 16.80 8.67
CA ALA A 80 0.03 18.17 8.19
C ALA A 80 0.01 18.26 6.66
N VAL A 81 0.60 17.28 5.95
CA VAL A 81 0.57 17.19 4.48
C VAL A 81 -0.86 17.00 3.97
N ASP A 82 -1.62 16.09 4.58
CA ASP A 82 -3.02 15.84 4.21
C ASP A 82 -3.88 17.10 4.41
N ALA A 83 -3.73 17.76 5.57
CA ALA A 83 -4.45 19.00 5.87
C ALA A 83 -4.12 20.12 4.87
N TYR A 84 -2.85 20.26 4.48
CA TYR A 84 -2.44 21.24 3.47
C TYR A 84 -3.05 20.92 2.09
N GLY A 85 -3.03 19.65 1.67
CA GLY A 85 -3.62 19.23 0.40
C GLY A 85 -5.13 19.49 0.33
N MET A 86 -5.84 19.28 1.45
CA MET A 86 -7.27 19.57 1.56
C MET A 86 -7.57 21.08 1.57
N GLY A 87 -6.72 21.89 2.21
CA GLY A 87 -6.84 23.35 2.19
C GLY A 87 -6.61 23.96 0.80
N ALA A 88 -5.60 23.47 0.08
CA ALA A 88 -5.32 23.92 -1.30
C ALA A 88 -6.45 23.59 -2.29
N ALA A 89 -7.16 22.48 -2.10
CA ALA A 89 -8.32 22.12 -2.90
C ALA A 89 -9.55 23.02 -2.62
N ALA A 90 -9.71 23.48 -1.37
CA ALA A 90 -10.78 24.40 -1.00
C ALA A 90 -10.57 25.81 -1.59
N ASP A 91 -9.33 26.30 -1.63
CA ASP A 91 -8.99 27.62 -2.19
C ASP A 91 -9.04 27.64 -3.73
N ALA A 92 -8.90 26.49 -4.40
CA ALA A 92 -8.96 26.39 -5.87
C ALA A 92 -10.38 26.40 -6.46
N THR A 93 -11.42 26.47 -5.62
CA THR A 93 -12.84 26.43 -6.02
C THR A 93 -13.54 27.80 -5.93
N ILE A 94 -12.79 28.89 -5.70
CA ILE A 94 -13.30 30.28 -5.65
C ILE A 94 -12.88 31.05 -6.89
#